data_AF-A0A662SZA5-F1
#
_entry.id   AF-A0A662SZA5-F1
#
_cell.length_a   1.000
_cell.length_b   1.000
_cell.length_c   1.000
_cell.angle_alpha   90.00
_cell.angle_beta   90.00
_cell.angle_gamma   90.00
#
_symmetry.space_group_name_H-M   'P 1'
#
loop_
_entity.id
_entity.type
_entity.pdbx_description
1 polymer ?
#
loop_
_entity_poly.entity_id
_entity_poly.type
_entity_poly.pdbx_seq_one_letter_code
_entity_poly.pdbx_strand_id
1 'polypeptide(L)'
;MDVRELCRRFFPSLPGLMEHLKDGATWEYHVGDYVFHLRKEQGAPRFYEGPASDPDLTLYFTPEAVEVLSQAKDADTYYRMYRELMKSPQGAARVDYKLNKSMVKLAKMGYVKWARRYGFL
;
A
#
# COMPACT_ATOMS: atom_id res chain seq x y z
N MET A 1 18.08 8.39 4.52
CA MET A 1 17.27 7.79 5.60
C MET A 1 17.14 6.31 5.27
N ASP A 2 17.24 5.41 6.25
CA ASP A 2 17.06 3.97 5.97
C ASP A 2 15.61 3.71 5.51
N VAL A 3 15.45 3.12 4.32
CA VAL A 3 14.14 2.82 3.72
C VAL A 3 13.30 1.91 4.63
N ARG A 4 13.92 1.03 5.41
CA ARG A 4 13.22 0.14 6.34
C ARG A 4 12.53 0.92 7.45
N GLU A 5 13.28 1.83 8.09
CA GLU A 5 12.74 2.68 9.15
C GLU A 5 11.71 3.67 8.60
N LEU A 6 11.91 4.17 7.37
CA LEU A 6 10.91 4.99 6.68
C LEU A 6 9.60 4.22 6.51
N CYS A 7 9.64 3.01 5.93
CA CYS A 7 8.46 2.16 5.75
C CYS A 7 7.74 1.89 7.08
N ARG A 8 8.51 1.47 8.10
CA ARG A 8 7.99 1.12 9.43
C ARG A 8 7.28 2.28 10.12
N ARG A 9 7.78 3.52 9.94
CA ARG A 9 7.17 4.70 10.55
C ARG A 9 6.02 5.26 9.72
N PHE A 10 6.17 5.34 8.41
CA PHE A 10 5.24 6.04 7.53
C PHE A 10 3.93 5.27 7.33
N PHE A 11 4.00 4.04 6.83
CA PHE A 11 2.81 3.33 6.38
C PHE A 11 1.76 3.08 7.48
N PRO A 12 2.10 2.61 8.69
CA PRO A 12 1.09 2.40 9.72
C PRO A 12 0.59 3.71 10.34
N SER A 13 1.32 4.82 10.18
CA SER A 13 0.91 6.13 10.73
C SER A 13 0.10 6.98 9.74
N LEU A 14 0.08 6.63 8.46
CA LEU A 14 -0.61 7.39 7.43
C LEU A 14 -2.14 7.33 7.64
N PRO A 15 -2.80 8.46 7.93
CA PRO A 15 -4.23 8.49 8.18
C PRO A 15 -5.04 8.04 6.96
N GLY A 16 -6.03 7.17 7.20
CA GLY A 16 -6.98 6.72 6.18
C GLY A 16 -6.44 5.70 5.18
N LEU A 17 -5.18 5.26 5.29
CA LEU A 17 -4.53 4.41 4.29
C LEU A 17 -5.38 3.17 3.94
N MET A 18 -5.94 2.48 4.93
CA MET A 18 -6.79 1.30 4.73
C MET A 18 -8.26 1.54 5.13
N GLU A 19 -8.75 2.79 5.16
CA GLU A 19 -10.05 3.15 5.74
C GLU A 19 -11.22 2.35 5.15
N HIS A 20 -11.26 2.19 3.83
CA HIS A 20 -12.36 1.53 3.13
C HIS A 20 -12.32 0.00 3.17
N LEU A 21 -11.25 -0.59 3.71
CA LEU A 21 -11.09 -2.02 3.80
C LEU A 21 -11.67 -2.57 5.10
N LYS A 22 -12.02 -3.86 5.12
CA LYS A 22 -12.42 -4.56 6.35
C LYS A 22 -11.19 -4.95 7.17
N ASP A 23 -11.39 -5.12 8.48
CA ASP A 23 -10.39 -5.76 9.34
C ASP A 23 -10.02 -7.15 8.77
N GLY A 24 -8.74 -7.48 8.85
CA GLY A 24 -8.14 -8.65 8.20
C GLY A 24 -7.59 -8.40 6.80
N ALA A 25 -7.91 -7.28 6.16
CA ALA A 25 -7.31 -6.94 4.87
C ALA A 25 -5.79 -6.80 5.01
N THR A 26 -5.04 -7.40 4.08
CA THR A 26 -3.59 -7.55 4.20
C THR A 26 -2.87 -7.20 2.90
N TRP A 27 -1.91 -6.29 2.98
CA TRP A 27 -1.04 -5.87 1.88
C TRP A 27 0.40 -6.25 2.18
N GLU A 28 1.00 -7.03 1.30
CA GLU A 28 2.44 -7.29 1.34
C GLU A 28 3.16 -6.28 0.47
N TYR A 29 4.28 -5.76 0.95
CA TYR A 29 5.13 -4.80 0.26
C TYR A 29 6.51 -5.41 0.01
N HIS A 30 6.99 -5.25 -1.21
CA HIS A 30 8.36 -5.53 -1.63
C HIS A 30 9.00 -4.20 -2.02
N VAL A 31 10.01 -3.78 -1.26
CA VAL A 31 10.76 -2.54 -1.46
C VAL A 31 12.23 -2.86 -1.64
N GLY A 32 12.65 -3.10 -2.88
CA GLY A 32 13.93 -3.75 -3.16
C GLY A 32 14.00 -5.12 -2.48
N ASP A 33 15.06 -5.36 -1.70
CA ASP A 33 15.21 -6.61 -0.92
C ASP A 33 14.44 -6.60 0.42
N TYR A 34 13.72 -5.52 0.74
CA TYR A 34 12.97 -5.41 1.98
C TYR A 34 11.52 -5.83 1.80
N VAL A 35 11.06 -6.80 2.60
CA VAL A 35 9.69 -7.31 2.58
C VAL A 35 9.05 -7.08 3.94
N PHE A 36 7.84 -6.52 3.92
CA PHE A 36 6.99 -6.32 5.10
C PHE A 36 5.52 -6.43 4.69
N HIS A 37 4.62 -6.41 5.67
CA HIS A 37 3.19 -6.32 5.36
C HIS A 37 2.43 -5.43 6.32
N LEU A 38 1.33 -4.89 5.82
CA LEU A 38 0.32 -4.21 6.60
C LEU A 38 -0.91 -5.09 6.70
N ARG A 39 -1.48 -5.20 7.91
CA ARG A 39 -2.79 -5.81 8.12
C ARG A 39 -3.70 -4.84 8.84
N LYS A 40 -4.93 -4.67 8.35
CA LYS A 40 -5.93 -3.86 9.03
C LYS A 40 -6.47 -4.60 10.25
N GLU A 41 -6.35 -3.99 11.41
CA GLU A 41 -6.84 -4.53 12.69
C GLU A 41 -7.42 -3.40 13.53
N GLN A 42 -8.63 -3.61 14.07
CA GLN A 42 -9.34 -2.62 14.88
C GLN A 42 -9.46 -1.27 14.15
N GLY A 43 -9.72 -1.30 12.84
CA GLY A 43 -9.89 -0.10 12.03
C GLY A 43 -8.59 0.56 11.54
N ALA A 44 -7.40 0.12 11.98
CA ALA A 44 -6.12 0.76 11.67
C ALA A 44 -5.10 -0.20 11.03
N PRO A 45 -4.16 0.28 10.20
CA PRO A 45 -3.08 -0.55 9.69
C PRO A 45 -2.08 -0.91 10.81
N ARG A 46 -1.73 -2.19 10.91
CA ARG A 46 -0.64 -2.71 11.74
C ARG A 46 0.51 -3.17 10.86
N PHE A 47 1.72 -2.82 11.26
CA PHE A 47 2.94 -3.13 10.54
C PHE A 47 3.57 -4.42 11.09
N TYR A 48 4.00 -5.28 10.18
CA TYR A 48 4.70 -6.53 10.50
C TYR A 48 5.91 -6.70 9.58
N GLU A 49 7.04 -7.11 10.15
CA GLU A 49 8.22 -7.44 9.36
C GLU A 49 8.07 -8.80 8.68
N GLY A 50 8.58 -8.91 7.45
CA GLY A 50 8.53 -10.13 6.65
C GLY A 50 7.26 -10.28 5.80
N PRO A 51 7.20 -11.36 4.99
CA PRO A 51 6.09 -11.61 4.08
C PRO A 51 4.80 -11.97 4.84
N ALA A 52 3.66 -11.73 4.19
CA ALA A 52 2.36 -12.16 4.69
C ALA A 52 2.08 -13.62 4.29
N SER A 53 1.37 -14.36 5.14
CA SER A 53 1.01 -15.76 4.80
C SER A 53 -0.08 -15.87 3.72
N ASP A 54 -1.01 -14.93 3.64
CA ASP A 54 -2.11 -14.90 2.64
C ASP A 54 -2.49 -13.43 2.29
N PRO A 55 -1.57 -12.68 1.63
CA PRO A 55 -1.84 -11.29 1.27
C PRO A 55 -3.00 -11.18 0.29
N ASP A 56 -3.80 -10.12 0.41
CA ASP A 56 -4.82 -9.79 -0.60
C ASP A 56 -4.15 -9.22 -1.86
N LEU A 57 -3.15 -8.37 -1.64
CA LEU A 57 -2.35 -7.67 -2.63
C LEU A 57 -0.86 -7.82 -2.31
N THR A 58 -0.03 -7.93 -3.34
CA THR A 58 1.42 -7.70 -3.24
C THR A 58 1.75 -6.42 -3.99
N LEU A 59 2.48 -5.51 -3.36
CA LEU A 59 2.86 -4.19 -3.86
C LEU A 59 4.38 -4.16 -4.05
N TYR A 60 4.85 -3.74 -5.23
CA TYR A 60 6.27 -3.72 -5.57
C TYR A 60 6.71 -2.28 -5.80
N PHE A 61 7.44 -1.70 -4.85
CA PHE A 61 7.92 -0.33 -4.91
C PHE A 61 9.44 -0.29 -4.96
N THR A 62 10.01 0.70 -5.63
CA THR A 62 11.44 1.01 -5.44
C THR A 62 11.63 1.85 -4.18
N PRO A 63 12.84 1.87 -3.57
CA PRO A 63 13.12 2.77 -2.45
C PRO A 63 12.79 4.23 -2.76
N GLU A 64 13.10 4.71 -3.97
CA GLU A 64 12.83 6.07 -4.41
C GLU A 64 11.33 6.36 -4.50
N ALA A 65 10.52 5.36 -4.89
CA ALA A 65 9.07 5.50 -4.85
C ALA A 65 8.56 5.67 -3.42
N VAL A 66 9.13 4.96 -2.44
CA VAL A 66 8.78 5.15 -1.03
C VAL A 66 9.19 6.53 -0.54
N GLU A 67 10.37 7.03 -0.91
CA GLU A 67 10.80 8.39 -0.56
C GLU A 67 9.81 9.45 -1.06
N VAL A 68 9.36 9.32 -2.31
CA VAL A 68 8.32 10.19 -2.89
C VAL A 68 7.01 10.03 -2.14
N LEU A 69 6.47 8.81 -2.03
CA LEU A 69 5.17 8.55 -1.42
C LEU A 69 5.11 8.94 0.06
N SER A 70 6.23 8.87 0.78
CA SER A 70 6.33 9.22 2.19
C SER A 70 6.13 10.72 2.49
N GLN A 71 6.12 11.57 1.46
CA GLN A 71 5.80 13.00 1.61
C GLN A 71 4.30 13.25 1.83
N ALA A 72 3.44 12.27 1.53
CA ALA A 72 2.01 12.38 1.74
C ALA A 72 1.64 12.55 3.22
N LYS A 73 0.63 13.36 3.51
CA LYS A 73 0.12 13.60 4.88
C LYS A 73 -1.17 12.84 5.17
N ASP A 74 -1.82 12.33 4.13
CA ASP A 74 -3.10 11.64 4.18
C ASP A 74 -3.22 10.65 3.01
N ALA A 75 -4.22 9.77 3.11
CA ALA A 75 -4.53 8.78 2.08
C ALA A 75 -4.82 9.40 0.71
N ASP A 76 -5.59 10.49 0.61
CA ASP A 76 -5.94 11.10 -0.67
C ASP A 76 -4.69 11.58 -1.43
N THR A 77 -3.77 12.24 -0.73
CA THR A 77 -2.49 12.68 -1.26
C THR A 77 -1.62 11.49 -1.67
N TYR A 78 -1.52 10.48 -0.81
CA TYR A 78 -0.75 9.26 -1.10
C TYR A 78 -1.24 8.55 -2.36
N TYR A 79 -2.55 8.33 -2.49
CA TYR A 79 -3.11 7.63 -3.65
C TYR A 79 -3.07 8.45 -4.93
N ARG A 80 -3.15 9.78 -4.84
CA ARG A 80 -2.88 10.64 -5.99
C ARG A 80 -1.44 10.44 -6.48
N MET A 81 -0.47 10.53 -5.58
CA MET A 81 0.96 10.36 -5.92
C MET A 81 1.27 8.96 -6.45
N TYR A 82 0.66 7.93 -5.86
CA TYR A 82 0.78 6.55 -6.36
C TYR A 82 0.28 6.47 -7.81
N ARG A 83 -0.93 6.95 -8.11
CA ARG A 83 -1.43 6.92 -9.49
C ARG A 83 -0.56 7.70 -10.46
N GLU A 84 0.00 8.82 -10.04
CA GLU A 84 0.94 9.60 -10.86
C GLU A 84 2.19 8.78 -11.18
N LEU A 85 2.79 8.10 -10.19
CA LEU A 85 3.94 7.21 -10.40
C LEU A 85 3.62 6.01 -11.30
N MET A 86 2.40 5.46 -11.23
CA MET A 86 1.97 4.40 -12.14
C MET A 86 1.88 4.86 -13.60
N LYS A 87 1.40 6.09 -13.83
CA LYS A 87 1.17 6.64 -15.18
C LYS A 87 2.43 7.20 -15.81
N SER A 88 3.21 7.93 -15.02
CA SER A 88 4.42 8.62 -15.46
C SER A 88 5.49 8.46 -14.40
N PRO A 89 6.25 7.36 -14.46
CA PRO A 89 7.30 7.11 -13.49
C PRO A 89 8.36 8.22 -13.48
N GLN A 90 8.71 8.74 -12.31
CA GLN A 90 9.67 9.83 -12.16
C GLN A 90 11.07 9.30 -11.86
N GLY A 91 12.01 9.46 -12.79
CA GLY A 91 13.39 8.98 -12.61
C GLY A 91 13.44 7.48 -12.36
N ALA A 92 13.97 7.06 -11.20
CA ALA A 92 14.04 5.66 -10.76
C ALA A 92 12.80 5.19 -9.95
N ALA A 93 11.90 6.09 -9.57
CA ALA A 93 10.72 5.73 -8.78
C ALA A 93 9.75 4.88 -9.61
N ARG A 94 9.52 3.63 -9.18
CA ARG A 94 8.59 2.69 -9.82
C ARG A 94 7.70 2.03 -8.78
N VAL A 95 6.47 1.74 -9.20
CA VAL A 95 5.43 1.09 -8.40
C VAL A 95 4.66 0.11 -9.28
N ASP A 96 4.35 -1.06 -8.75
CA ASP A 96 3.52 -2.08 -9.39
C ASP A 96 2.73 -2.86 -8.34
N TYR A 97 1.74 -3.63 -8.75
CA TYR A 97 0.96 -4.48 -7.85
C TYR A 97 0.46 -5.77 -8.51
N LYS A 98 0.24 -6.77 -7.67
CA LYS A 98 -0.40 -8.04 -8.01
C LYS A 98 -1.61 -8.28 -7.11
N LEU A 99 -2.72 -8.68 -7.71
CA LEU A 99 -3.87 -9.20 -6.98
C LEU A 99 -3.63 -10.68 -6.67
N ASN A 100 -3.68 -11.07 -5.39
CA ASN A 100 -3.53 -12.48 -4.99
C ASN A 100 -4.87 -13.16 -4.73
N LYS A 101 -5.95 -12.39 -4.59
CA LYS A 101 -7.32 -12.90 -4.38
C LYS A 101 -8.23 -12.54 -5.54
N SER A 102 -9.28 -13.35 -5.73
CA SER A 102 -10.27 -13.10 -6.77
C SER A 102 -11.03 -11.80 -6.54
N MET A 103 -11.49 -11.17 -7.62
CA MET A 103 -12.26 -9.92 -7.57
C MET A 103 -13.50 -10.00 -6.66
N VAL A 104 -14.16 -11.17 -6.60
CA VAL A 104 -15.30 -11.39 -5.71
C VAL A 104 -14.89 -11.29 -4.24
N LYS A 105 -13.76 -11.89 -3.85
CA LYS A 105 -13.24 -11.79 -2.48
C LYS A 105 -12.82 -10.36 -2.16
N LEU A 106 -12.09 -9.72 -3.07
CA LEU A 106 -11.65 -8.33 -2.92
C LEU A 106 -12.84 -7.36 -2.77
N ALA A 107 -13.89 -7.52 -3.57
CA ALA A 107 -15.11 -6.72 -3.45
C ALA A 107 -15.76 -6.84 -2.06
N LYS A 108 -15.89 -8.08 -1.54
CA LYS A 108 -16.43 -8.33 -0.19
C LYS A 108 -15.59 -7.71 0.93
N MET A 109 -14.30 -7.49 0.68
CA MET A 109 -13.34 -6.88 1.61
C MET A 109 -13.23 -5.35 1.48
N GLY A 110 -13.96 -4.73 0.55
CA GLY A 110 -14.00 -3.27 0.39
C GLY A 110 -13.08 -2.71 -0.70
N TYR A 111 -12.29 -3.55 -1.37
CA TYR A 111 -11.32 -3.10 -2.37
C TYR A 111 -11.94 -2.40 -3.58
N VAL A 112 -13.13 -2.81 -4.03
CA VAL A 112 -13.80 -2.14 -5.16
C VAL A 112 -14.23 -0.72 -4.77
N LYS A 113 -14.71 -0.53 -3.53
CA LYS A 113 -15.07 0.80 -3.02
C LYS A 113 -13.82 1.67 -2.89
N TRP A 114 -12.75 1.12 -2.32
CA TRP A 114 -11.44 1.76 -2.22
C TRP A 114 -10.91 2.18 -3.60
N ALA A 115 -10.89 1.27 -4.57
CA ALA A 115 -10.34 1.52 -5.90
C ALA A 115 -11.13 2.59 -6.66
N ARG A 116 -12.47 2.60 -6.56
CA ARG A 116 -13.30 3.65 -7.15
C ARG A 116 -13.07 5.00 -6.48
N ARG A 117 -12.99 5.06 -5.14
CA ARG A 117 -12.73 6.31 -4.41
C ARG A 117 -11.43 6.95 -4.87
N TYR A 118 -10.39 6.14 -5.02
CA TYR A 118 -9.06 6.62 -5.38
C TYR A 118 -8.76 6.47 -6.87
N GLY A 119 -9.74 6.18 -7.73
CA GLY A 119 -9.63 6.12 -9.19
C GLY A 119 -8.56 5.17 -9.74
N PHE A 120 -8.51 3.94 -9.21
CA PHE A 120 -7.83 2.78 -9.79
C PHE A 120 -8.77 1.90 -10.62
N LEU A 121 -10.06 2.22 -10.63
CA LEU A 121 -11.15 1.60 -11.40
C LEU A 121 -12.07 2.66 -11.97
#